data_AF-A0A4Q5QZ11-F1
#
_entry.id   AF-A0A4Q5QZ11-F1
#
_cell.length_a   1.000
_cell.length_b   1.000
_cell.length_c   1.000
_cell.angle_alpha   90.00
_cell.angle_beta   90.00
_cell.angle_gamma   90.00
#
_symmetry.space_group_name_H-M   'P 1'
#
loop_
_entity.id
_entity.type
_entity.pdbx_description
1 polymer ?
#
loop_
_entity_poly.entity_id
_entity_poly.type
_entity_poly.pdbx_seq_one_letter_code
_entity_poly.pdbx_strand_id
1 'polypeptide(L)'
;MRRLLFFYLMSMGIQAVAQDDQGYKTPPKDIMDLVTAKPTPGVSINDKGEWLLMLDRSSMPTVEELAQPELRIAGLRINPNNFGPSRSTYTTGLQLKNIKTGKVTEVKGLPENLQAGAVQWNPAETKIGFTNTTNNNITLWVVDVASQTAKQLSAEPINALSARLTCG
;
A
#
# COMPACT_ATOMS: atom_id res chain seq x y z
N MET A 1 37.78 -29.03 -50.62
CA MET A 1 37.77 -27.57 -50.44
C MET A 1 36.44 -26.92 -50.85
N ARG A 2 36.03 -26.99 -52.14
CA ARG A 2 34.81 -26.30 -52.65
C ARG A 2 33.47 -26.82 -52.10
N ARG A 3 33.38 -28.12 -51.75
CA ARG A 3 32.18 -28.72 -51.11
C ARG A 3 32.04 -28.40 -49.61
N LEU A 4 33.17 -28.17 -48.92
CA LEU A 4 33.21 -27.75 -47.51
C LEU A 4 32.82 -26.27 -47.36
N LEU A 5 33.22 -25.43 -48.34
CA LEU A 5 32.78 -24.04 -48.43
C LEU A 5 31.27 -23.89 -48.66
N PHE A 6 30.66 -24.81 -49.40
CA PHE A 6 29.20 -24.81 -49.62
C PHE A 6 28.42 -25.18 -48.36
N PHE A 7 28.93 -26.10 -47.54
CA PHE A 7 28.32 -26.45 -46.25
C PHE A 7 28.45 -25.30 -45.22
N TYR A 8 29.58 -24.58 -45.21
CA TYR A 8 29.78 -23.44 -44.33
C TYR A 8 28.92 -22.22 -44.71
N LEU A 9 28.65 -22.01 -46.00
CA LEU A 9 27.72 -20.96 -46.45
C LEU A 9 26.26 -21.25 -46.10
N MET A 10 25.88 -22.53 -45.99
CA MET A 10 24.49 -22.93 -45.75
C MET A 10 24.09 -22.89 -44.26
N SER A 11 25.07 -22.92 -43.33
CA SER A 11 24.80 -22.84 -41.88
C SER A 11 24.58 -21.42 -41.35
N MET A 12 24.85 -20.38 -42.14
CA MET A 12 24.67 -18.97 -41.73
C MET A 12 23.24 -18.43 -41.93
N GLY A 13 22.35 -19.21 -42.54
CA GLY A 13 21.00 -18.77 -42.96
C GLY A 13 19.85 -19.02 -41.97
N ILE A 14 20.09 -19.67 -40.82
CA ILE A 14 19.02 -19.97 -39.85
C ILE A 14 19.18 -19.07 -38.62
N GLN A 15 18.80 -17.79 -38.78
CA GLN A 15 18.47 -16.94 -37.65
C GLN A 15 17.03 -17.30 -37.25
N ALA A 16 16.88 -18.25 -36.33
CA ALA A 16 15.59 -18.56 -35.73
C ALA A 16 15.16 -17.35 -34.87
N VAL A 17 14.27 -16.51 -35.41
CA VAL A 17 13.59 -15.47 -34.62
C VAL A 17 12.49 -16.16 -33.81
N ALA A 18 12.90 -16.77 -32.69
CA ALA A 18 12.00 -17.43 -31.73
C ALA A 18 11.86 -16.63 -30.42
N GLN A 19 12.17 -15.33 -30.45
CA GLN A 19 11.87 -14.43 -29.33
C GLN A 19 10.51 -13.81 -29.57
N ASP A 20 9.49 -14.60 -29.26
CA ASP A 20 8.15 -14.09 -29.08
C ASP A 20 8.17 -13.31 -27.75
N ASP A 21 8.69 -12.07 -27.78
CA ASP A 21 8.49 -11.10 -26.70
C ASP A 21 7.04 -10.65 -26.76
N GLN A 22 6.19 -11.59 -26.38
CA GLN A 22 4.78 -11.36 -26.12
C GLN A 22 4.77 -10.55 -24.83
N GLY A 23 5.02 -9.24 -24.95
CA GLY A 23 5.08 -8.29 -23.85
C GLY A 23 3.88 -8.40 -22.92
N TYR A 24 3.89 -7.67 -21.82
CA TYR A 24 2.93 -7.81 -20.72
C TYR A 24 1.48 -8.03 -21.20
N LYS A 25 0.97 -9.26 -21.04
CA LYS A 25 -0.38 -9.63 -21.46
C LYS A 25 -1.37 -9.17 -20.40
N THR A 26 -2.31 -8.33 -20.79
CA THR A 26 -3.46 -7.98 -19.96
C THR A 26 -4.57 -9.01 -20.11
N PRO A 27 -5.21 -9.44 -19.01
CA PRO A 27 -6.37 -10.32 -19.09
C PRO A 27 -7.54 -9.60 -19.78
N PRO A 28 -8.54 -10.34 -20.29
CA PRO A 28 -9.80 -9.76 -20.75
C PRO A 28 -10.43 -8.86 -19.68
N LYS A 29 -11.12 -7.80 -20.12
CA LYS A 29 -11.63 -6.73 -19.24
C LYS A 29 -12.46 -7.26 -18.07
N ASP A 30 -13.36 -8.22 -18.31
CA ASP A 30 -14.23 -8.75 -17.25
C ASP A 30 -13.43 -9.40 -16.12
N ILE A 31 -12.36 -10.12 -16.45
CA ILE A 31 -11.45 -10.73 -15.48
C ILE A 31 -10.63 -9.66 -14.78
N MET A 32 -10.16 -8.64 -15.51
CA MET A 32 -9.42 -7.52 -14.93
C MET A 32 -10.29 -6.77 -13.90
N ASP A 33 -11.52 -6.42 -14.26
CA ASP A 33 -12.44 -5.68 -13.39
C ASP A 33 -12.76 -6.49 -12.12
N LEU A 34 -12.95 -7.82 -12.24
CA LEU A 34 -13.16 -8.69 -11.09
C LEU A 34 -11.94 -8.76 -10.14
N VAL A 35 -10.73 -8.86 -10.68
CA VAL A 35 -9.49 -8.96 -9.89
C VAL A 35 -9.12 -7.61 -9.24
N THR A 36 -9.38 -6.51 -9.94
CA THR A 36 -9.06 -5.14 -9.51
C THR A 36 -10.16 -4.48 -8.68
N ALA A 37 -11.28 -5.17 -8.45
CA ALA A 37 -12.38 -4.64 -7.64
C ALA A 37 -11.90 -4.24 -6.24
N LYS A 38 -12.33 -3.06 -5.78
CA LYS A 38 -11.97 -2.58 -4.44
C LYS A 38 -12.56 -3.52 -3.38
N PRO A 39 -11.74 -4.03 -2.44
CA PRO A 39 -12.24 -4.86 -1.36
C PRO A 39 -13.14 -4.05 -0.42
N THR A 40 -13.98 -4.76 0.34
CA THR A 40 -14.78 -4.13 1.40
C THR A 40 -13.84 -3.43 2.40
N PRO A 41 -14.09 -2.14 2.74
CA PRO A 41 -13.26 -1.42 3.68
C PRO A 41 -13.32 -2.07 5.06
N GLY A 42 -12.22 -1.96 5.81
CA GLY A 42 -12.24 -2.25 7.23
C GLY A 42 -13.12 -1.21 7.95
N VAL A 43 -13.72 -1.60 9.06
CA VAL A 43 -14.50 -0.67 9.89
C VAL A 43 -14.02 -0.71 11.33
N SER A 44 -14.03 0.45 11.97
CA SER A 44 -13.78 0.60 13.39
C SER A 44 -14.82 1.57 13.94
N ILE A 45 -15.51 1.17 14.98
CA ILE A 45 -16.56 1.99 15.62
C ILE A 45 -16.00 2.48 16.95
N ASN A 46 -16.29 3.72 17.32
CA ASN A 46 -15.97 4.22 18.64
C ASN A 46 -16.90 3.60 19.70
N ASP A 47 -16.48 3.51 20.95
CA ASP A 47 -17.20 2.89 22.07
C ASP A 47 -18.60 3.52 22.27
N LYS A 48 -18.76 4.82 21.99
CA LYS A 48 -20.08 5.49 22.07
C LYS A 48 -21.02 5.15 20.91
N GLY A 49 -20.55 4.47 19.86
CA GLY A 49 -21.36 4.12 18.69
C GLY A 49 -21.85 5.33 17.88
N GLU A 50 -21.13 6.45 17.93
CA GLU A 50 -21.51 7.68 17.22
C GLU A 50 -20.80 7.82 15.87
N TRP A 51 -19.58 7.31 15.78
CA TRP A 51 -18.71 7.41 14.62
C TRP A 51 -18.23 6.03 14.18
N LEU A 52 -18.27 5.81 12.88
CA LEU A 52 -17.70 4.67 12.19
C LEU A 52 -16.57 5.16 11.31
N LEU A 53 -15.36 4.73 11.61
CA LEU A 53 -14.17 4.92 10.79
C LEU A 53 -14.12 3.81 9.74
N MET A 54 -14.14 4.18 8.46
CA MET A 54 -13.92 3.29 7.34
C MET A 54 -12.47 3.40 6.88
N LEU A 55 -11.86 2.22 6.70
CA LEU A 55 -10.46 2.02 6.35
C LEU A 55 -10.42 1.37 4.97
N ASP A 56 -10.28 2.19 3.93
CA ASP A 56 -10.19 1.69 2.56
C ASP A 56 -8.90 0.89 2.38
N ARG A 57 -8.97 -0.19 1.60
CA ARG A 57 -7.84 -1.08 1.38
C ARG A 57 -7.58 -1.23 -0.11
N SER A 58 -6.31 -1.38 -0.48
CA SER A 58 -5.96 -1.93 -1.79
C SER A 58 -5.92 -3.45 -1.71
N SER A 59 -6.50 -4.13 -2.70
CA SER A 59 -6.38 -5.58 -2.88
C SER A 59 -5.01 -5.97 -3.45
N MET A 60 -4.29 -5.03 -4.08
CA MET A 60 -3.05 -5.29 -4.79
C MET A 60 -1.96 -4.28 -4.38
N PRO A 61 -0.78 -4.74 -3.94
CA PRO A 61 0.36 -3.86 -3.75
C PRO A 61 0.85 -3.34 -5.12
N THR A 62 1.43 -2.15 -5.15
CA THR A 62 1.98 -1.59 -6.39
C THR A 62 3.30 -2.27 -6.76
N VAL A 63 3.76 -2.12 -8.00
CA VAL A 63 5.04 -2.66 -8.44
C VAL A 63 6.20 -2.05 -7.64
N GLU A 64 6.09 -0.76 -7.30
CA GLU A 64 7.05 -0.04 -6.48
C GLU A 64 7.14 -0.59 -5.06
N GLU A 65 6.01 -1.00 -4.47
CA GLU A 65 5.96 -1.66 -3.16
C GLU A 65 6.59 -3.06 -3.22
N LEU A 66 6.32 -3.81 -4.30
CA LEU A 66 6.89 -5.14 -4.50
C LEU A 66 8.41 -5.09 -4.71
N ALA A 67 8.92 -4.05 -5.36
CA ALA A 67 10.33 -3.83 -5.65
C ALA A 67 11.15 -3.26 -4.47
N GLN A 68 10.51 -2.92 -3.33
CA GLN A 68 11.23 -2.43 -2.15
C GLN A 68 12.23 -3.47 -1.62
N PRO A 69 13.39 -3.02 -1.08
CA PRO A 69 14.35 -3.92 -0.46
C PRO A 69 13.78 -4.57 0.82
N GLU A 70 14.08 -5.86 1.02
CA GLU A 70 13.69 -6.64 2.19
C GLU A 70 14.93 -7.28 2.83
N LEU A 71 15.24 -6.89 4.07
CA LEU A 71 16.22 -7.56 4.92
C LEU A 71 15.53 -8.58 5.82
N ARG A 72 16.10 -9.78 5.93
CA ARG A 72 15.59 -10.86 6.78
C ARG A 72 16.52 -11.09 7.97
N ILE A 73 16.22 -10.48 9.10
CA ILE A 73 17.08 -10.47 10.30
C ILE A 73 16.27 -10.94 11.49
N ALA A 74 16.75 -11.96 12.21
CA ALA A 74 16.11 -12.49 13.41
C ALA A 74 14.61 -12.85 13.23
N GLY A 75 14.24 -13.33 12.03
CA GLY A 75 12.86 -13.66 11.67
C GLY A 75 11.98 -12.46 11.26
N LEU A 76 12.49 -11.24 11.33
CA LEU A 76 11.82 -10.03 10.88
C LEU A 76 12.12 -9.74 9.41
N ARG A 77 11.16 -9.11 8.71
CA ARG A 77 11.31 -8.65 7.33
C ARG A 77 11.31 -7.12 7.30
N ILE A 78 12.49 -6.53 7.23
CA ILE A 78 12.73 -5.09 7.45
C ILE A 78 12.97 -4.40 6.11
N ASN A 79 12.32 -3.26 5.87
CA ASN A 79 12.73 -2.37 4.79
C ASN A 79 13.87 -1.46 5.30
N PRO A 80 15.10 -1.57 4.77
CA PRO A 80 16.23 -0.76 5.22
C PRO A 80 16.10 0.73 4.90
N ASN A 81 15.24 1.11 3.96
CA ASN A 81 15.08 2.52 3.57
C ASN A 81 14.28 3.33 4.59
N ASN A 82 13.31 2.70 5.27
CA ASN A 82 12.38 3.39 6.16
C ASN A 82 12.27 2.77 7.56
N PHE A 83 13.05 1.72 7.86
CA PHE A 83 13.08 1.01 9.13
C PHE A 83 11.70 0.53 9.62
N GLY A 84 10.82 0.18 8.68
CA GLY A 84 9.53 -0.46 8.94
C GLY A 84 9.46 -1.90 8.44
N PRO A 85 8.31 -2.58 8.64
CA PRO A 85 8.08 -3.88 8.04
C PRO A 85 8.00 -3.75 6.51
N SER A 86 8.76 -4.57 5.80
CA SER A 86 8.80 -4.62 4.32
C SER A 86 7.49 -5.09 3.68
N ARG A 87 6.64 -5.79 4.43
CA ARG A 87 5.34 -6.30 4.00
C ARG A 87 4.33 -5.96 5.08
N SER A 88 3.39 -5.07 4.77
CA SER A 88 2.28 -4.70 5.66
C SER A 88 1.01 -4.52 4.85
N THR A 89 -0.13 -4.72 5.49
CA THR A 89 -1.42 -4.31 4.92
C THR A 89 -1.69 -2.86 5.27
N TYR A 90 -1.72 -1.99 4.28
CA TYR A 90 -1.97 -0.57 4.48
C TYR A 90 -3.42 -0.20 4.19
N THR A 91 -3.87 0.83 4.90
CA THR A 91 -5.11 1.54 4.59
C THR A 91 -4.80 2.66 3.61
N THR A 92 -5.50 2.73 2.49
CA THR A 92 -5.27 3.71 1.41
C THR A 92 -6.23 4.89 1.45
N GLY A 93 -7.21 4.87 2.36
CA GLY A 93 -8.18 5.94 2.54
C GLY A 93 -8.84 5.87 3.91
N LEU A 94 -9.15 7.04 4.48
CA LEU A 94 -9.86 7.16 5.76
C LEU A 94 -11.13 7.98 5.55
N GLN A 95 -12.26 7.41 5.94
CA GLN A 95 -13.56 8.09 5.91
C GLN A 95 -14.23 7.99 7.27
N LEU A 96 -14.94 9.05 7.66
CA LEU A 96 -15.74 9.08 8.87
C LEU A 96 -17.22 9.06 8.51
N LYS A 97 -17.95 8.11 9.07
CA LYS A 97 -19.40 8.05 8.99
C LYS A 97 -20.00 8.35 10.35
N ASN A 98 -20.87 9.35 10.39
CA ASN A 98 -21.71 9.58 11.53
C ASN A 98 -22.85 8.56 11.52
N ILE A 99 -22.96 7.74 12.56
CA ILE A 99 -23.92 6.61 12.60
C ILE A 99 -25.36 7.13 12.68
N LYS A 100 -25.60 8.18 13.47
CA LYS A 100 -26.95 8.75 13.68
C LYS A 100 -27.53 9.35 12.39
N THR A 101 -26.72 10.08 11.63
CA THR A 101 -27.16 10.77 10.40
C THR A 101 -26.92 9.96 9.13
N GLY A 102 -26.09 8.91 9.20
CA GLY A 102 -25.64 8.15 8.05
C GLY A 102 -24.65 8.88 7.14
N LYS A 103 -24.33 10.15 7.42
CA LYS A 103 -23.43 10.97 6.60
C LYS A 103 -22.02 10.41 6.61
N VAL A 104 -21.46 10.17 5.42
CA VAL A 104 -20.06 9.79 5.21
C VAL A 104 -19.29 11.03 4.74
N THR A 105 -18.14 11.28 5.34
CA THR A 105 -17.22 12.33 4.93
C THR A 105 -15.81 11.77 4.79
N GLU A 106 -15.13 12.13 3.71
CA GLU A 106 -13.70 11.86 3.56
C GLU A 106 -12.88 12.75 4.50
N VAL A 107 -11.87 12.16 5.13
CA VAL A 107 -10.95 12.92 5.99
C VAL A 107 -10.08 13.82 5.10
N LYS A 108 -10.08 15.12 5.38
CA LYS A 108 -9.31 16.10 4.61
C LYS A 108 -7.86 16.16 5.06
N GLY A 109 -6.95 16.57 4.18
CA GLY A 109 -5.52 16.75 4.53
C GLY A 109 -4.75 15.43 4.67
N LEU A 110 -5.30 14.32 4.18
CA LEU A 110 -4.55 13.08 4.04
C LEU A 110 -3.46 13.24 2.95
N PRO A 111 -2.32 12.55 3.08
CA PRO A 111 -1.34 12.39 2.00
C PRO A 111 -1.97 11.80 0.74
N GLU A 112 -1.50 12.21 -0.45
CA GLU A 112 -2.02 11.71 -1.74
C GLU A 112 -1.84 10.18 -1.89
N ASN A 113 -0.67 9.66 -1.52
CA ASN A 113 -0.35 8.23 -1.55
C ASN A 113 -0.36 7.66 -0.13
N LEU A 114 -1.53 7.71 0.52
CA LEU A 114 -1.67 7.26 1.91
C LEU A 114 -1.35 5.75 2.03
N GLN A 115 -0.38 5.42 2.88
CA GLN A 115 -0.16 4.07 3.37
C GLN A 115 -0.31 4.07 4.90
N ALA A 116 -1.57 4.10 5.34
CA ALA A 116 -1.90 4.18 6.77
C ALA A 116 -1.72 2.83 7.46
N GLY A 117 -0.91 2.82 8.51
CA GLY A 117 -0.70 1.69 9.42
C GLY A 117 -1.10 2.04 10.86
N ALA A 118 -1.23 1.00 11.69
CA ALA A 118 -1.46 1.11 13.13
C ALA A 118 -2.60 2.06 13.55
N VAL A 119 -3.66 2.17 12.73
CA VAL A 119 -4.77 3.10 12.94
C VAL A 119 -5.52 2.79 14.24
N GLN A 120 -5.67 3.79 15.12
CA GLN A 120 -6.36 3.64 16.41
C GLN A 120 -7.04 4.92 16.87
N TRP A 121 -8.15 4.76 17.59
CA TRP A 121 -8.79 5.82 18.35
C TRP A 121 -7.98 6.16 19.59
N ASN A 122 -8.00 7.44 20.01
CA ASN A 122 -7.54 7.79 21.34
C ASN A 122 -8.60 7.42 22.40
N PRO A 123 -8.22 7.27 23.68
CA PRO A 123 -9.16 6.87 24.74
C PRO A 123 -10.33 7.84 24.92
N ALA A 124 -10.13 9.13 24.61
CA ALA A 124 -11.19 10.13 24.66
C ALA A 124 -12.09 10.17 23.40
N GLU A 125 -11.76 9.40 22.37
CA GLU A 125 -12.47 9.27 21.09
C GLU A 125 -12.64 10.56 20.29
N THR A 126 -11.78 11.54 20.54
CA THR A 126 -11.76 12.83 19.84
C THR A 126 -10.78 12.86 18.69
N LYS A 127 -9.86 11.90 18.64
CA LYS A 127 -8.76 11.84 17.67
C LYS A 127 -8.48 10.41 17.24
N ILE A 128 -7.95 10.25 16.04
CA ILE A 128 -7.49 8.97 15.50
C ILE A 128 -6.02 9.11 15.15
N GLY A 129 -5.15 8.29 15.76
CA GLY A 129 -3.73 8.22 15.44
C GLY A 129 -3.46 7.16 14.38
N PHE A 130 -2.54 7.43 13.47
CA PHE A 130 -2.05 6.45 12.49
C PHE A 130 -0.64 6.78 12.03
N THR A 131 0.08 5.79 11.49
CA THR A 131 1.37 6.02 10.82
C THR A 131 1.14 6.13 9.32
N ASN A 132 1.83 7.04 8.64
CA ASN A 132 1.91 7.06 7.18
C ASN A 132 3.28 6.56 6.74
N THR A 133 3.31 5.49 5.97
CA THR A 133 4.54 4.91 5.41
C THR A 133 4.80 5.47 4.02
N THR A 134 6.04 5.87 3.76
CA THR A 134 6.56 6.15 2.42
C THR A 134 7.78 5.27 2.18
N ASN A 135 8.34 5.33 0.97
CA ASN A 135 9.53 4.56 0.61
C ASN A 135 10.73 4.82 1.53
N ASN A 136 10.82 6.02 2.10
CA ASN A 136 11.99 6.47 2.86
C ASN A 136 11.67 6.71 4.33
N ASN A 137 10.43 7.05 4.67
CA ASN A 137 10.11 7.59 5.98
C ASN A 137 8.81 6.97 6.49
N ILE A 138 8.68 6.85 7.81
CA ILE A 138 7.41 6.58 8.46
C ILE A 138 7.12 7.75 9.37
N THR A 139 5.95 8.36 9.25
CA THR A 139 5.59 9.57 10.01
C THR A 139 4.32 9.33 10.80
N LEU A 140 4.17 10.00 11.94
CA LEU A 140 2.98 9.93 12.77
C LEU A 140 1.97 11.00 12.35
N TRP A 141 0.72 10.60 12.24
CA TRP A 141 -0.39 11.46 11.83
C TRP A 141 -1.54 11.35 12.82
N VAL A 142 -2.35 12.40 12.85
CA VAL A 142 -3.56 12.46 13.67
C VAL A 142 -4.71 13.04 12.86
N VAL A 143 -5.87 12.39 12.93
CA VAL A 143 -7.16 12.93 12.50
C VAL A 143 -7.85 13.54 13.70
N ASP A 144 -8.32 14.77 13.55
CA ASP A 144 -9.28 15.36 14.48
C ASP A 144 -10.71 15.05 14.03
N VAL A 145 -11.50 14.40 14.89
CA VAL A 145 -12.84 13.90 14.55
C VAL A 145 -13.84 15.04 14.38
N ALA A 146 -13.67 16.14 15.13
CA ALA A 146 -14.59 17.27 15.07
C ALA A 146 -14.42 18.06 13.76
N SER A 147 -13.18 18.35 13.37
CA SER A 147 -12.91 19.06 12.10
C SER A 147 -12.85 18.14 10.88
N GLN A 148 -12.73 16.81 11.08
CA GLN A 148 -12.56 15.81 10.02
C GLN A 148 -11.31 16.08 9.16
N THR A 149 -10.24 16.53 9.82
CA THR A 149 -8.97 16.87 9.17
C THR A 149 -7.81 16.05 9.75
N ALA A 150 -6.96 15.53 8.88
CA ALA A 150 -5.69 14.93 9.22
C ALA A 150 -4.56 15.97 9.21
N LYS A 151 -3.57 15.75 10.07
CA LYS A 151 -2.29 16.47 10.03
C LYS A 151 -1.16 15.56 10.46
N GLN A 152 0.03 15.83 9.93
CA GLN A 152 1.25 15.21 10.41
C GLN A 152 1.57 15.74 11.80
N LEU A 153 1.91 14.84 12.71
CA LEU A 153 2.26 15.16 14.10
C LEU A 153 3.78 15.10 14.32
N SER A 154 4.48 14.14 13.70
CA SER A 154 5.93 14.03 13.84
C SER A 154 6.65 14.89 12.81
N ALA A 155 7.62 15.71 13.24
CA ALA A 155 8.51 16.42 12.32
C ALA A 155 9.53 15.46 11.69
N GLU A 156 10.01 14.50 12.48
CA GLU A 156 11.00 13.50 12.07
C GLU A 156 10.35 12.13 11.78
N PRO A 157 11.01 11.28 10.98
CA PRO A 157 10.61 9.89 10.79
C PRO A 157 10.71 9.07 12.09
N ILE A 158 9.82 8.10 12.25
CA ILE A 158 9.82 7.15 13.37
C ILE A 158 10.25 5.76 12.89
N ASN A 159 10.84 4.99 13.80
CA ASN A 159 11.09 3.56 13.59
C ASN A 159 9.82 2.77 13.92
N ALA A 160 9.35 1.95 12.98
CA ALA A 160 8.03 1.32 13.07
C ALA A 160 8.05 -0.22 12.96
N LEU A 161 9.20 -0.86 13.18
CA LEU A 161 9.36 -2.33 13.11
C LEU A 161 8.32 -3.10 13.95
N SER A 162 7.91 -2.54 15.09
CA SER A 162 6.89 -3.09 15.99
C SER A 162 5.79 -2.08 16.31
N ALA A 163 5.50 -1.15 15.39
CA ALA A 163 4.57 -0.05 15.65
C ALA A 163 3.16 -0.57 15.98
N ARG A 164 2.84 -0.57 17.27
CA ARG A 164 1.49 -0.52 17.80
C ARG A 164 1.34 0.86 18.39
N LEU A 165 0.51 1.71 17.79
CA LEU A 165 0.18 2.98 18.44
C LEU A 165 -0.54 2.66 19.75
N THR A 166 -0.21 3.41 20.80
CA THR A 166 -1.02 3.52 22.01
C THR A 166 -1.26 5.01 22.16
N CYS A 167 -2.45 5.47 21.81
CA CYS A 167 -2.82 6.85 22.11
C CYS A 167 -3.03 6.97 23.62
N GLY A 168 -2.17 7.75 24.28
CA GLY A 168 -2.35 8.18 25.68
C GLY A 168 -3.18 9.45 25.78
#